data_AF-A0A2P5BZ73-F1
#
_entry.id   AF-A0A2P5BZ73-F1
#
_cell.length_a   1.000
_cell.length_b   1.000
_cell.length_c   1.000
_cell.angle_alpha   90.00
_cell.angle_beta   90.00
_cell.angle_gamma   90.00
#
_symmetry.space_group_name_H-M   'P 1'
#
loop_
_entity.id
_entity.type
_entity.pdbx_description
1 polymer ?
#
loop_
_entity_poly.entity_id
_entity_poly.type
_entity_poly.pdbx_seq_one_letter_code
_entity_poly.pdbx_strand_id
1 'polypeptide(L)' 'MGLTEQDNKIWFEKGWPDFAKHYALKKGSMLIFGYEGNSEFHAFIFDASTVEIDYPSVSVGF' A
#
# COMPACT_ATOMS: atom_id res chain seq x y z
N MET A 1 5.67 -7.40 0.54
CA MET A 1 5.03 -7.30 -0.80
C MET A 1 6.08 -7.63 -1.84
N GLY A 2 5.77 -8.46 -2.84
CA GLY A 2 6.72 -8.82 -3.91
C GLY A 2 6.76 -7.79 -5.03
N LEU A 3 7.94 -7.58 -5.62
CA LEU A 3 8.17 -6.69 -6.76
C LEU A 3 8.69 -7.48 -7.95
N THR A 4 8.24 -7.14 -9.16
CA THR A 4 8.83 -7.62 -10.42
C THR A 4 9.13 -6.45 -11.34
N GLU A 5 10.17 -6.62 -12.16
CA GLU A 5 10.53 -5.68 -13.21
C GLU A 5 10.10 -6.25 -14.56
N GLN A 6 9.32 -5.48 -15.30
CA GLN A 6 8.92 -5.81 -16.66
C GLN A 6 8.84 -4.52 -17.49
N ASP A 7 9.44 -4.52 -18.68
CA ASP A 7 9.40 -3.39 -19.62
C ASP A 7 9.88 -2.05 -18.99
N ASN A 8 10.98 -2.10 -18.21
CA ASN A 8 11.52 -0.98 -17.42
C ASN A 8 10.51 -0.37 -16.43
N LYS A 9 9.53 -1.16 -15.96
CA LYS A 9 8.55 -0.78 -14.94
C LYS A 9 8.61 -1.75 -13.78
N ILE A 10 8.37 -1.23 -12.59
CA ILE A 10 8.27 -2.02 -11.37
C ILE A 10 6.78 -2.25 -11.06
N TRP A 11 6.43 -3.49 -10.81
CA TRP A 11 5.07 -3.92 -10.49
C TRP A 11 5.02 -4.52 -9.09
N PHE A 12 3.99 -4.17 -8.31
CA PHE A 12 3.65 -4.92 -7.11
C PHE A 12 2.87 -6.18 -7.51
N GLU A 13 3.41 -7.35 -7.18
CA GLU A 13 2.75 -8.63 -7.46
C GLU A 13 2.23 -9.27 -6.18
N LYS A 14 3.02 -10.17 -5.58
CA LYS A 14 2.60 -10.98 -4.44
C LYS A 14 2.24 -10.09 -3.25
N GLY A 15 1.00 -10.23 -2.78
CA GLY A 15 0.45 -9.48 -1.64
C GLY A 15 -0.18 -8.14 -2.01
N TRP A 16 -0.05 -7.65 -3.25
CA TRP A 16 -0.75 -6.44 -3.68
C TRP A 16 -2.28 -6.58 -3.70
N PRO A 17 -2.88 -7.66 -4.23
CA PRO A 17 -4.33 -7.81 -4.22
C PRO A 17 -4.90 -7.83 -2.79
N ASP A 18 -4.22 -8.50 -1.85
CA ASP A 18 -4.63 -8.55 -0.45
C ASP A 18 -4.52 -7.18 0.23
N PHE A 19 -3.42 -6.46 -0.01
CA PHE A 19 -3.22 -5.09 0.48
C PHE A 19 -4.31 -4.15 -0.06
N ALA A 20 -4.56 -4.19 -1.37
CA ALA A 20 -5.56 -3.34 -2.01
C ALA A 20 -6.98 -3.62 -1.49
N LYS A 21 -7.29 -4.89 -1.24
CA LYS A 21 -8.58 -5.31 -0.65
C LYS A 21 -8.70 -4.88 0.82
N HIS A 22 -7.64 -5.08 1.61
CA HIS A 22 -7.64 -4.78 3.05
C HIS A 22 -7.88 -3.28 3.32
N TYR A 23 -7.23 -2.40 2.55
CA TYR A 23 -7.39 -0.95 2.67
C TYR A 23 -8.45 -0.36 1.74
N ALA A 24 -9.28 -1.20 1.10
CA ALA A 24 -10.35 -0.79 0.19
C ALA A 24 -9.91 0.25 -0.87
N LEU A 25 -8.73 0.03 -1.47
CA LEU A 25 -8.19 0.94 -2.49
C LEU A 25 -9.15 1.05 -3.67
N LYS A 26 -9.41 2.29 -4.09
CA LYS A 26 -10.32 2.62 -5.19
C LYS A 26 -9.61 3.49 -6.22
N LYS A 27 -10.20 3.62 -7.40
CA LYS A 27 -9.74 4.60 -8.39
C LYS A 27 -9.71 5.99 -7.74
N GLY A 28 -8.56 6.66 -7.82
CA GLY A 28 -8.33 7.96 -7.19
C GLY A 28 -7.72 7.91 -5.79
N SER A 29 -7.57 6.72 -5.18
CA SER A 29 -6.71 6.56 -4.01
C SER A 29 -5.26 6.89 -4.36
N MET A 30 -4.56 7.56 -3.45
CA MET A 30 -3.15 7.92 -3.60
C MET A 30 -2.33 7.16 -2.56
N LEU A 31 -1.20 6.59 -3.00
CA LEU A 31 -0.26 5.89 -2.13
C LEU A 31 1.08 6.62 -2.17
N ILE A 32 1.63 6.90 -0.99
CA ILE A 32 2.97 7.46 -0.83
C ILE A 32 3.80 6.42 -0.08
N PHE A 33 4.96 6.06 -0.65
CA PHE A 33 5.93 5.17 -0.02
C PHE A 33 7.11 5.99 0.49
N GLY A 34 7.21 6.17 1.80
CA GLY A 34 8.38 6.74 2.46
C GLY A 34 9.44 5.66 2.64
N TYR A 35 10.64 5.86 2.11
CA TYR A 35 11.75 4.91 2.22
C TYR A 35 12.49 5.09 3.55
N GLU A 36 12.55 4.03 4.36
CA GLU A 36 13.16 4.04 5.70
C GLU A 36 14.53 3.33 5.74
N GLY A 37 15.05 2.89 4.60
CA GLY A 37 16.27 2.07 4.53
C GLY A 37 15.97 0.57 4.56
N ASN A 38 16.98 -0.28 4.31
CA ASN A 38 16.87 -1.75 4.36
C ASN A 38 15.72 -2.35 3.53
N SER A 39 15.34 -1.69 2.43
CA SER A 39 14.16 -2.06 1.62
C SER A 39 12.83 -2.02 2.39
N GLU A 40 12.79 -1.29 3.51
CA GLU A 40 11.59 -1.01 4.28
C GLU A 40 10.96 0.31 3.82
N PHE A 41 9.63 0.31 3.74
CA PHE A 41 8.86 1.47 3.32
C PHE A 41 7.66 1.65 4.24
N HIS A 42 7.45 2.89 4.70
CA HIS A 42 6.20 3.30 5.28
C HIS A 42 5.21 3.67 4.17
N ALA A 43 3.99 3.15 4.24
CA ALA A 43 2.96 3.44 3.24
C ALA A 43 1.89 4.35 3.84
N PHE A 44 1.68 5.51 3.23
CA PHE A 44 0.59 6.43 3.56
C PHE A 44 -0.48 6.33 2.48
N ILE A 45 -1.74 6.13 2.87
CA ILE A 45 -2.85 5.94 1.95
C ILE A 45 -3.85 7.08 2.12
N PHE A 46 -4.10 7.80 1.03
CA PHE A 46 -5.07 8.88 0.97
C PHE A 46 -6.24 8.50 0.08
N ASP A 47 -7.44 8.90 0.47
CA ASP A 47 -8.61 8.76 -0.37
C ASP A 47 -8.64 9.81 -1.50
N ALA A 48 -9.68 9.77 -2.33
CA ALA A 48 -9.82 10.69 -3.46
C ALA A 48 -9.98 12.17 -3.05
N SER A 49 -10.27 12.45 -1.78
CA SER A 49 -10.33 13.80 -1.22
C SER A 49 -8.99 14.29 -0.68
N THR A 50 -7.91 13.51 -0.88
CA THR A 50 -6.54 13.78 -0.37
C THR A 50 -6.43 13.76 1.15
N VAL A 51 -7.39 13.15 1.84
CA VAL A 51 -7.37 12.92 3.28
C VAL A 51 -6.84 11.52 3.54
N GLU A 52 -5.97 11.37 4.53
CA GLU A 52 -5.44 10.05 4.93
C GLU A 52 -6.58 9.17 5.45
N ILE A 53 -6.58 7.89 5.09
CA ILE A 53 -7.65 6.98 5.49
C ILE A 53 -7.53 6.61 6.97
N ASP A 54 -8.66 6.27 7.58
CA ASP A 54 -8.65 5.54 8.85
C ASP A 54 -8.23 4.09 8.61
N TYR A 55 -7.07 3.72 9.15
CA TYR A 55 -6.58 2.36 9.01
C TYR A 55 -7.42 1.38 9.84
N PRO A 56 -7.81 0.22 9.29
CA PRO A 56 -8.49 -0.82 10.05
C PRO A 56 -7.60 -1.27 11.22
N SER A 57 -8.17 -1.29 12.43
CA SER A 57 -7.46 -1.74 13.62
C SER A 57 -7.13 -3.23 13.50
N VAL A 58 -5.86 -3.58 13.67
CA VAL A 58 -5.46 -4.97 13.83
C VAL A 58 -5.91 -5.40 15.22
N SER A 59 -6.94 -6.24 15.30
CA SER A 59 -7.23 -6.99 16.52
C SER A 59 -6.08 -7.97 16.76
N VAL A 60 -5.09 -7.54 17.56
CA VAL A 60 -4.09 -8.45 18.12
C VAL A 60 -4.82 -9.27 19.18
N GLY A 61 -5.16 -10.51 18.85
CA GLY A 61 -5.61 -11.48 19.85
C GLY A 61 -4.44 -11.78 20.78
N PHE A 62 -4.56 -11.34 22.03
CA PHE A 62 -3.75 -11.86 23.14
C PHE A 62 -4.23 -13.26 23.53
#